data_AF-A0A3R7PW63-F1
#
_entry.id   AF-A0A3R7PW63-F1
#
_cell.length_a   1.000
_cell.length_b   1.000
_cell.length_c   1.000
_cell.angle_alpha   90.00
_cell.angle_beta   90.00
_cell.angle_gamma   90.00
#
_symmetry.space_group_name_H-M   'P 1'
#
loop_
_entity.id
_entity.type
_entity.pdbx_description
1 polymer ?
#
loop_
_entity_poly.entity_id
_entity_poly.type
_entity_poly.pdbx_seq_one_letter_code
_entity_poly.pdbx_strand_id
1 'polypeptide(L)'
;MKLRHLLVPCALLLAACGGGGGGGGGAPETVSGNIGTSPDTSSALTLKAIPDGWETDPDIWAAGTEFGAQPGLADIGAAYGYAAGVTGAGQVIGFIDTGLDDTHAAFGDGRVVMNDASL
;
A
#
# COMPACT_ATOMS: atom_id res chain seq x y z
N MET A 1 -39.17 30.73 -30.39
CA MET A 1 -38.30 30.59 -31.58
C MET A 1 -36.89 30.24 -31.11
N LYS A 2 -36.39 29.08 -31.57
CA LYS A 2 -34.99 28.62 -31.65
C LYS A 2 -34.07 28.82 -30.43
N LEU A 3 -34.11 27.81 -29.55
CA LEU A 3 -32.96 27.36 -28.75
C LEU A 3 -32.01 26.60 -29.69
N ARG A 4 -31.01 27.30 -30.22
CA ARG A 4 -29.83 26.73 -30.87
C ARG A 4 -28.64 27.23 -30.04
N HIS A 5 -27.60 26.41 -29.87
CA HIS A 5 -26.33 26.65 -29.15
C HIS A 5 -26.06 25.74 -27.94
N LEU A 6 -26.83 24.66 -27.75
CA LEU A 6 -26.31 23.46 -27.10
C LEU A 6 -25.49 22.67 -28.15
N LEU A 7 -24.28 22.20 -27.81
CA LEU A 7 -23.36 21.33 -28.60
C LEU A 7 -22.19 22.00 -29.35
N VAL A 8 -21.32 22.78 -28.70
CA VAL A 8 -20.01 23.13 -29.34
C VAL A 8 -18.75 23.00 -28.47
N PRO A 9 -18.70 23.15 -27.12
CA PRO A 9 -17.39 23.07 -26.46
C PRO A 9 -16.94 21.64 -26.08
N CYS A 10 -17.77 20.60 -26.23
CA CYS A 10 -17.45 19.24 -25.75
C CYS A 10 -16.61 18.37 -26.70
N ALA A 11 -16.22 18.85 -27.89
CA ALA A 11 -15.62 17.98 -28.92
C ALA A 11 -14.08 18.07 -29.08
N LEU A 12 -13.36 18.75 -28.18
CA LEU A 12 -11.91 19.02 -28.37
C LEU A 12 -10.96 18.43 -27.30
N LEU A 13 -11.40 17.51 -26.44
CA LEU A 13 -10.56 16.97 -25.35
C LEU A 13 -10.19 15.47 -25.47
N LEU A 14 -10.42 14.81 -26.61
CA LEU A 14 -10.18 13.36 -26.78
C LEU A 14 -8.93 12.98 -27.59
N ALA A 15 -7.92 13.86 -27.68
CA ALA A 15 -6.73 13.57 -28.48
C ALA A 15 -5.42 14.00 -27.81
N ALA A 16 -5.14 13.52 -26.60
CA ALA A 16 -3.80 13.62 -26.01
C ALA A 16 -3.57 12.62 -24.86
N CYS A 17 -3.40 11.33 -25.18
CA CYS A 17 -2.37 10.48 -24.58
C CYS A 17 -2.32 9.14 -25.33
N GLY A 18 -1.74 9.17 -26.52
CA GLY A 18 -1.28 7.97 -27.23
C GLY A 18 0.21 8.12 -27.48
N GLY A 19 1.01 7.13 -27.12
CA GLY A 19 2.44 7.09 -27.45
C GLY A 19 3.25 6.23 -26.50
N GLY A 20 3.33 4.93 -26.81
CA GLY A 20 4.12 3.94 -26.09
C GLY A 20 5.64 4.10 -26.27
N GLY A 21 6.37 3.42 -25.39
CA GLY A 21 7.83 3.47 -25.25
C GLY A 21 8.60 2.54 -26.19
N GLY A 22 9.93 2.67 -26.13
CA GLY A 22 10.89 1.81 -26.83
C GLY A 22 12.30 2.39 -26.89
N GLY A 23 12.96 2.57 -25.74
CA GLY A 23 14.37 2.93 -25.68
C GLY A 23 15.25 1.67 -25.74
N GLY A 24 15.85 1.40 -26.89
CA GLY A 24 16.84 0.33 -27.05
C GLY A 24 18.22 0.78 -26.58
N GLY A 25 18.58 0.42 -25.36
CA GLY A 25 19.95 0.53 -24.83
C GLY A 25 20.65 -0.83 -24.93
N GLY A 26 21.84 -0.86 -25.52
CA GLY A 26 22.63 -2.07 -25.75
C GLY A 26 22.95 -2.84 -24.46
N ALA A 27 22.85 -4.16 -24.53
CA ALA A 27 23.22 -5.05 -23.44
C ALA A 27 24.73 -5.00 -23.19
N PRO A 28 25.19 -4.93 -21.92
CA PRO A 28 26.57 -5.24 -21.59
C PRO A 28 26.81 -6.76 -21.72
N GLU A 29 28.05 -7.13 -21.99
CA GLU A 29 28.48 -8.50 -22.24
C GLU A 29 28.18 -9.46 -21.07
N THR A 30 27.76 -10.68 -21.41
CA THR A 30 27.49 -11.77 -20.46
C THR A 30 28.79 -12.23 -19.81
N VAL A 31 28.99 -11.89 -18.53
CA VAL A 31 29.90 -12.64 -17.65
C VAL A 31 29.32 -14.04 -17.48
N SER A 32 29.93 -15.04 -18.11
CA SER A 32 29.64 -16.45 -17.87
C SER A 32 30.20 -16.88 -16.51
N GLY A 33 29.51 -16.51 -15.44
CA GLY A 33 29.66 -17.12 -14.13
C GLY A 33 28.70 -18.29 -14.01
N ASN A 34 29.16 -19.44 -13.50
CA ASN A 34 28.31 -20.56 -13.12
C ASN A 34 27.20 -20.08 -12.18
N ILE A 35 25.98 -19.89 -12.71
CA ILE A 35 24.80 -19.63 -11.90
C ILE A 35 24.50 -20.95 -11.22
N GLY A 36 24.90 -21.08 -9.94
CA GLY A 36 24.41 -22.13 -9.07
C GLY A 36 22.89 -22.16 -9.19
N THR A 37 22.32 -23.37 -9.25
CA THR A 37 20.88 -23.60 -9.26
C THR A 37 20.22 -22.67 -8.25
N SER A 38 19.43 -21.71 -8.77
CA SER A 38 18.61 -20.84 -7.92
C SER A 38 17.81 -21.76 -7.00
N PRO A 39 17.84 -21.60 -5.67
CA PRO A 39 16.87 -22.28 -4.84
C PRO A 39 15.52 -21.67 -5.19
N ASP A 40 14.75 -22.37 -6.03
CA ASP A 40 13.31 -22.14 -6.16
C ASP A 40 12.69 -22.47 -4.81
N THR A 41 12.60 -21.44 -3.99
CA THR A 41 11.77 -21.41 -2.80
C THR A 41 10.92 -20.16 -2.93
N SER A 42 9.97 -20.19 -3.87
CA SER A 42 8.72 -19.47 -3.64
C SER A 42 8.07 -20.08 -2.39
N SER A 43 8.52 -19.64 -1.22
CA SER A 43 7.78 -19.81 0.02
C SER A 43 6.51 -19.01 -0.17
N ALA A 44 5.47 -19.66 -0.69
CA ALA A 44 4.16 -19.05 -0.83
C ALA A 44 3.76 -18.49 0.54
N LEU A 45 3.51 -17.18 0.57
CA LEU A 45 3.09 -16.50 1.79
C LEU A 45 1.75 -17.10 2.20
N THR A 46 1.77 -17.95 3.23
CA THR A 46 0.55 -18.57 3.74
C THR A 46 -0.07 -17.60 4.72
N LEU A 47 -1.11 -16.89 4.27
CA LEU A 47 -1.92 -16.05 5.14
C LEU A 47 -2.71 -16.93 6.12
N LYS A 48 -2.87 -16.44 7.35
CA LYS A 48 -3.77 -17.07 8.32
C LYS A 48 -5.20 -16.97 7.79
N ALA A 49 -6.01 -17.99 8.06
CA ALA A 49 -7.43 -17.94 7.74
C ALA A 49 -8.08 -16.73 8.42
N ILE A 50 -8.90 -16.00 7.65
CA ILE A 50 -9.68 -14.88 8.16
C ILE A 50 -10.73 -15.45 9.15
N PRO A 51 -10.82 -14.94 10.39
CA PRO A 51 -11.81 -15.42 11.35
C PRO A 51 -13.24 -15.20 10.87
N ASP A 52 -14.17 -16.07 11.27
CA ASP A 52 -15.59 -15.92 10.92
C ASP A 52 -16.14 -14.57 11.41
N GLY A 53 -16.93 -13.92 10.54
CA GLY A 53 -17.56 -12.62 10.84
C GLY A 53 -16.65 -11.40 10.68
N TRP A 54 -15.42 -11.57 10.18
CA TRP A 54 -14.56 -10.44 9.82
C TRP A 54 -15.06 -9.69 8.58
N GLU A 55 -14.77 -8.39 8.56
CA GLU A 55 -15.01 -7.55 7.39
C GLU A 55 -13.94 -7.79 6.32
N THR A 56 -14.39 -8.14 5.11
CA THR A 56 -13.54 -8.51 3.96
C THR A 56 -13.64 -7.54 2.79
N ASP A 57 -14.50 -6.52 2.88
CA ASP A 57 -14.57 -5.44 1.89
C ASP A 57 -13.57 -4.33 2.24
N PRO A 58 -12.53 -4.09 1.43
CA PRO A 58 -11.56 -3.03 1.67
C PRO A 58 -12.19 -1.63 1.66
N ASP A 59 -13.30 -1.42 0.94
CA ASP A 59 -13.94 -0.11 0.89
C ASP A 59 -14.58 0.27 2.24
N ILE A 60 -15.02 -0.72 3.02
CA ILE A 60 -15.53 -0.51 4.38
C ILE A 60 -14.41 -0.05 5.31
N TRP A 61 -13.21 -0.62 5.19
CA TRP A 61 -12.03 -0.17 5.93
C TRP A 61 -11.58 1.23 5.52
N ALA A 62 -11.61 1.54 4.23
CA ALA A 62 -11.20 2.83 3.69
C ALA A 62 -12.17 3.98 4.00
N ALA A 63 -13.43 3.68 4.33
CA ALA A 63 -14.47 4.67 4.63
C ALA A 63 -14.31 5.36 6.00
N GLY A 64 -13.39 4.89 6.85
CA GLY A 64 -13.15 5.48 8.17
C GLY A 64 -12.61 6.91 8.09
N THR A 65 -13.04 7.80 9.00
CA THR A 65 -12.59 9.21 9.01
C THR A 65 -11.08 9.35 9.18
N GLU A 66 -10.47 8.55 10.07
CA GLU A 66 -9.02 8.56 10.28
C GLU A 66 -8.28 8.03 9.05
N PHE A 67 -8.78 6.98 8.40
CA PHE A 67 -8.20 6.45 7.16
C PHE A 67 -8.23 7.50 6.05
N GLY A 68 -9.40 8.13 5.83
CA GLY A 68 -9.58 9.16 4.81
C GLY A 68 -8.75 10.43 5.04
N ALA A 69 -8.30 10.67 6.27
CA ALA A 69 -7.38 11.77 6.60
C ALA A 69 -5.91 11.45 6.25
N GLN A 70 -5.58 10.21 5.87
CA GLN A 70 -4.22 9.74 5.62
C GLN A 70 -4.08 9.21 4.18
N PRO A 71 -3.79 10.07 3.18
CA PRO A 71 -3.74 9.66 1.77
C PRO A 71 -2.73 8.53 1.51
N GLY A 72 -1.63 8.50 2.27
CA GLY A 72 -0.61 7.47 2.16
C GLY A 72 -1.13 6.05 2.43
N LEU A 73 -2.21 5.88 3.23
CA LEU A 73 -2.80 4.56 3.47
C LEU A 73 -3.50 4.01 2.22
N ALA A 74 -4.14 4.88 1.43
CA ALA A 74 -4.71 4.50 0.15
C ALA A 74 -3.59 4.20 -0.86
N ASP A 75 -2.54 5.01 -0.90
CA ASP A 75 -1.41 4.84 -1.82
C ASP A 75 -0.68 3.50 -1.63
N ILE A 76 -0.54 3.03 -0.40
CA ILE A 76 0.09 1.73 -0.10
C ILE A 76 -0.92 0.55 -0.12
N GLY A 77 -2.20 0.81 -0.36
CA GLY A 77 -3.24 -0.22 -0.38
C GLY A 77 -3.53 -0.87 0.98
N ALA A 78 -3.39 -0.13 2.10
CA ALA A 78 -3.51 -0.68 3.46
C ALA A 78 -4.85 -1.39 3.72
N ALA A 79 -5.94 -0.87 3.14
CA ALA A 79 -7.28 -1.45 3.27
C ALA A 79 -7.37 -2.91 2.76
N TYR A 80 -6.62 -3.27 1.73
CA TYR A 80 -6.56 -4.66 1.24
C TYR A 80 -5.91 -5.59 2.27
N GLY A 81 -4.90 -5.12 3.00
CA GLY A 81 -4.30 -5.86 4.10
C GLY A 81 -5.30 -6.12 5.21
N TYR A 82 -6.04 -5.09 5.63
CA TYR A 82 -7.07 -5.21 6.66
C TYR A 82 -8.19 -6.16 6.25
N ALA A 83 -8.71 -6.03 5.03
CA ALA A 83 -9.71 -6.94 4.45
C ALA A 83 -9.24 -8.41 4.38
N ALA A 84 -7.93 -8.63 4.26
CA ALA A 84 -7.31 -9.96 4.30
C ALA A 84 -7.00 -10.46 5.72
N GLY A 85 -7.40 -9.73 6.77
CA GLY A 85 -7.09 -10.07 8.17
C GLY A 85 -5.64 -9.78 8.58
N VAL A 86 -4.87 -9.06 7.76
CA VAL A 86 -3.46 -8.71 8.02
C VAL A 86 -3.41 -7.36 8.73
N THR A 87 -3.36 -7.39 10.06
CA THR A 87 -3.40 -6.19 10.92
C THR A 87 -2.05 -5.81 11.53
N GLY A 88 -1.02 -6.66 11.39
CA GLY A 88 0.23 -6.52 12.14
C GLY A 88 0.17 -7.08 13.57
N ALA A 89 -0.92 -7.73 13.97
CA ALA A 89 -1.01 -8.38 15.28
C ALA A 89 0.16 -9.34 15.53
N GLY A 90 0.84 -9.18 16.67
CA GLY A 90 2.02 -9.96 17.04
C GLY A 90 3.34 -9.48 16.43
N GLN A 91 3.33 -8.44 15.59
CA GLN A 91 4.55 -7.78 15.13
C GLN A 91 4.98 -6.69 16.12
N VAL A 92 6.29 -6.55 16.33
CA VAL A 92 6.88 -5.46 17.13
C VAL A 92 7.74 -4.60 16.20
N ILE A 93 7.47 -3.31 16.20
CA ILE A 93 8.19 -2.32 15.38
C ILE A 93 9.02 -1.45 16.33
N GLY A 94 10.34 -1.46 16.16
CA GLY A 94 11.24 -0.59 16.92
C GLY A 94 11.36 0.79 16.25
N PHE A 95 11.18 1.85 17.02
CA PHE A 95 11.39 3.22 16.59
C PHE A 95 12.69 3.76 17.19
N ILE A 96 13.59 4.24 16.33
CA ILE A 96 14.83 4.94 16.73
C ILE A 96 14.67 6.39 16.29
N ASP A 97 14.20 7.22 17.22
CA ASP A 97 13.91 8.64 17.00
C ASP A 97 14.17 9.40 18.31
N THR A 98 13.57 10.56 18.48
CA THR A 98 13.67 11.46 19.63
C THR A 98 12.86 11.01 20.86
N GLY A 99 12.04 9.97 20.73
CA GLY A 99 11.20 9.42 21.79
C GLY A 99 9.77 9.15 21.31
N LEU A 100 8.88 8.81 22.26
CA LEU A 100 7.46 8.57 22.02
C LEU A 100 6.65 9.11 23.21
N ASP A 101 5.60 9.90 22.95
CA ASP A 101 4.58 10.20 23.96
C ASP A 101 3.59 9.04 24.05
N ASP A 102 3.80 8.16 25.03
CA ASP A 102 2.95 7.00 25.27
C ASP A 102 1.64 7.32 25.98
N THR A 103 1.45 8.56 26.43
CA THR A 103 0.20 9.00 27.05
C THR A 103 -0.83 9.48 26.04
N HIS A 104 -0.45 9.65 24.77
CA HIS A 104 -1.36 10.06 23.71
C HIS A 104 -2.53 9.07 23.55
N ALA A 105 -3.74 9.57 23.29
CA ALA A 105 -4.95 8.74 23.19
C ALA A 105 -4.83 7.64 22.12
N ALA A 106 -4.10 7.92 21.04
CA ALA A 106 -3.75 6.96 20.01
C ALA A 106 -2.70 5.92 20.45
N PHE A 107 -2.35 5.77 21.73
CA PHE A 107 -1.53 4.67 22.27
C PHE A 107 -2.13 4.04 23.55
N GLY A 108 -3.33 4.46 23.96
CA GLY A 108 -3.94 4.05 25.23
C GLY A 108 -4.41 2.60 25.33
N ASP A 109 -4.25 1.79 24.29
CA ASP A 109 -4.65 0.37 24.26
C ASP A 109 -3.51 -0.62 24.53
N GLY A 110 -2.35 -0.11 24.97
CA GLY A 110 -1.21 -0.96 25.34
C GLY A 110 -0.37 -1.45 24.16
N ARG A 111 -0.53 -0.85 22.97
CA ARG A 111 0.33 -1.16 21.79
C ARG A 111 1.78 -0.67 21.91
N VAL A 112 2.11 0.08 22.96
CA VAL A 112 3.45 0.61 23.21
C VAL A 112 4.15 -0.19 24.30
N VAL A 113 5.37 -0.63 24.01
CA VAL A 113 6.29 -1.22 24.99
C VAL A 113 7.55 -0.37 25.01
N MET A 114 7.88 0.18 26.17
CA MET A 114 9.12 0.93 26.33
C MET A 114 10.30 -0.02 26.35
N ASN A 115 11.23 0.19 25.42
CA ASN A 115 12.49 -0.52 25.42
C ASN A 115 13.43 0.19 26.40
N ASP A 116 13.62 -0.36 27.59
CA ASP A 116 14.50 0.20 28.62
C ASP A 116 16.00 -0.03 28.37
N ALA A 117 16.36 -0.54 27.18
CA ALA A 117 17.72 -0.94 26.81
C ALA A 117 18.72 0.24 26.67
N SER A 118 18.39 1.43 27.19
CA SER A 118 19.38 2.47 27.47
C SER A 118 20.22 2.05 28.69
N LEU A 119 21.19 1.16 28.46
CA LEU A 119 22.32 0.90 29.37
C LEU A 119 23.48 1.84 29.07
#